data_AF-A0A2V9W5M2-F1
#
_entry.id   AF-A0A2V9W5M2-F1
#
_cell.length_a   1.000
_cell.length_b   1.000
_cell.length_c   1.000
_cell.angle_alpha   90.00
_cell.angle_beta   90.00
_cell.angle_gamma   90.00
#
_symmetry.space_group_name_H-M   'P 1'
#
loop_
_entity.id
_entity.type
_entity.pdbx_description
1 polymer ?
#
loop_
_entity_poly.entity_id
_entity_poly.type
_entity_poly.pdbx_seq_one_letter_code
_entity_poly.pdbx_strand_id
1 'polypeptide(L)'
;MRIVRSGSLVVLFSLAVFLGAIAQAPSPSTVQPALNSATAPSSTAATGAPQKTESLPTVAVTLNDVLDHVVQREHLFMAQMRHMHPMVETYLQDLKNDSAGNPIPVKDQYFLGRLDMSEGPEDVSFVGQPGFGHRMLTKLTGVYSLHYLPMGFAQMVVLDSDFQKKFYDFTFVRREFLGEIRCLVIDVHPKDGQKTSRFMGRIWVEDQDYNIVRFNGSYYPQPKINFFFHFDSWRLNMRPGTWLPAYVYTEESNLKTGLSKSLHFKAQTRLWGYDLKGLNKNEEFTQILIDSPQSINDQSAAAADATPVVAQRMWEKQAEENAVDRLHKIGLLAPSGEVDKILATVVNNLLVTNNIDLQGDIHCRILLTSPLESFTIGHTIVISRGLLDVLPDEASLAMVLAHELSHIVLGHYFDTKLAFNDKLFFPDEESFQRLDFKRTPADEEAADTKALELLKNSPYKDKLGNAGLFLKALQQKGTDLTHLIRPHLGNSFGGGKSTRMSSLLAAAPELDPKRLDQIAALPLGGRIKVDPWTDQVELSKAKPVALTSAREKMEFEITPFFPYLTRLSTGGAEKMALTTASPSQAEQK
;
A
#
# COMPACT_ATOMS: atom_id res chain seq x y z
N MET A 1 15.26 14.16 51.96
CA MET A 1 15.64 15.48 52.51
C MET A 1 14.98 16.58 51.67
N ARG A 2 14.72 17.78 52.23
CA ARG A 2 13.91 18.85 51.60
C ARG A 2 14.67 19.67 50.55
N ILE A 3 13.89 20.28 49.63
CA ILE A 3 13.96 21.63 48.98
C ILE A 3 13.28 21.46 47.60
N VAL A 4 12.01 21.78 47.37
CA VAL A 4 11.31 23.10 47.38
C VAL A 4 11.81 24.07 46.30
N ARG A 5 11.03 24.22 45.21
CA ARG A 5 10.46 25.52 44.81
C ARG A 5 9.25 25.36 43.88
N SER A 6 8.34 26.32 43.99
CA SER A 6 6.98 26.29 43.43
C SER A 6 6.79 27.39 42.39
N GLY A 7 5.83 27.22 41.48
CA GLY A 7 5.44 28.24 40.50
C GLY A 7 4.11 27.91 39.83
N SER A 8 3.00 28.15 40.53
CA SER A 8 1.64 27.96 39.98
C SER A 8 1.11 29.25 39.37
N LEU A 9 0.48 29.15 38.20
CA LEU A 9 -0.54 30.10 37.77
C LEU A 9 -1.76 29.31 37.27
N VAL A 10 -2.87 29.39 38.00
CA VAL A 10 -4.14 28.76 37.62
C VAL A 10 -5.12 29.87 37.26
N VAL A 11 -5.68 29.81 36.06
CA VAL A 11 -6.76 30.71 35.62
C VAL A 11 -8.09 29.97 35.82
N LEU A 12 -8.90 30.42 36.77
CA LEU A 12 -10.31 30.05 36.84
C LEU A 12 -11.11 30.89 35.85
N PHE A 13 -12.07 30.26 35.17
CA PHE A 13 -13.26 30.94 34.67
C PHE A 13 -14.51 30.15 35.10
N SER A 14 -15.49 30.87 35.63
CA SER A 14 -16.59 30.31 36.39
C SER A 14 -17.77 29.89 35.52
N LEU A 15 -18.39 28.76 35.87
CA LEU A 15 -19.66 28.30 35.32
C LEU A 15 -20.82 28.88 36.14
N ALA A 16 -21.87 29.37 35.50
CA ALA A 16 -23.14 29.73 36.15
C ALA A 16 -24.33 29.36 35.25
N VAL A 17 -25.39 28.84 35.87
CA VAL A 17 -26.53 28.14 35.26
C VAL A 17 -27.79 29.01 35.30
N PHE A 18 -28.69 28.88 34.32
CA PHE A 18 -30.13 29.11 34.52
C PHE A 18 -31.00 28.13 33.72
N LEU A 19 -32.11 27.69 34.32
CA LEU A 19 -33.09 26.73 33.77
C LEU A 19 -34.23 27.42 33.00
N GLY A 20 -34.92 26.67 32.13
CA GLY A 20 -36.22 27.04 31.53
C GLY A 20 -36.91 25.85 30.83
N ALA A 21 -38.26 25.83 30.80
CA ALA A 21 -39.10 24.71 30.32
C ALA A 21 -40.40 25.27 29.64
N ILE A 22 -41.38 24.50 29.11
CA ILE A 22 -41.76 23.08 29.24
C ILE A 22 -42.59 22.63 27.99
N ALA A 23 -43.30 21.50 28.07
CA ALA A 23 -44.37 20.97 27.16
C ALA A 23 -43.88 20.13 25.96
N GLN A 24 -44.19 18.82 25.87
CA GLN A 24 -45.47 18.09 25.72
C GLN A 24 -45.94 17.92 24.25
N ALA A 25 -46.26 16.67 23.91
CA ALA A 25 -46.66 16.14 22.59
C ALA A 25 -48.22 16.05 22.50
N PRO A 26 -48.89 15.21 21.67
CA PRO A 26 -48.45 14.33 20.56
C PRO A 26 -49.41 14.34 19.33
N SER A 27 -49.26 13.36 18.42
CA SER A 27 -50.34 12.59 17.73
C SER A 27 -50.24 12.51 16.18
N PRO A 28 -50.85 11.49 15.52
CA PRO A 28 -50.20 10.82 14.36
C PRO A 28 -51.03 10.81 13.07
N SER A 29 -50.58 10.04 12.06
CA SER A 29 -51.43 9.55 10.96
C SER A 29 -51.06 8.11 10.57
N THR A 30 -52.04 7.36 10.08
CA THR A 30 -52.14 5.90 10.16
C THR A 30 -51.89 5.15 8.83
N VAL A 31 -52.03 3.82 8.90
CA VAL A 31 -51.56 2.80 7.95
C VAL A 31 -52.73 2.15 7.18
N GLN A 32 -52.50 1.77 5.90
CA GLN A 32 -53.25 0.75 5.11
C GLN A 32 -54.73 1.05 4.65
N PRO A 33 -55.36 0.24 3.76
CA PRO A 33 -54.90 -0.13 2.41
C PRO A 33 -56.01 -0.27 1.32
N ALA A 34 -55.58 -0.53 0.08
CA ALA A 34 -56.21 -1.37 -0.96
C ALA A 34 -57.68 -1.16 -1.42
N LEU A 35 -57.87 -1.17 -2.76
CA LEU A 35 -58.76 -2.16 -3.42
C LEU A 35 -58.52 -2.21 -4.95
N ASN A 36 -58.45 -3.42 -5.49
CA ASN A 36 -58.41 -3.69 -6.93
C ASN A 36 -59.81 -3.65 -7.55
N SER A 37 -59.90 -3.23 -8.81
CA SER A 37 -60.90 -3.78 -9.73
C SER A 37 -60.34 -3.79 -11.15
N ALA A 38 -60.32 -4.99 -11.75
CA ALA A 38 -59.81 -5.22 -13.10
C ALA A 38 -60.96 -5.27 -14.10
N THR A 39 -60.75 -4.72 -15.30
CA THR A 39 -61.51 -5.09 -16.49
C THR A 39 -60.69 -4.87 -17.77
N ALA A 40 -60.65 -5.90 -18.59
CA ALA A 40 -60.24 -5.91 -19.99
C ALA A 40 -61.04 -7.04 -20.68
N PRO A 41 -61.05 -7.17 -22.01
CA PRO A 41 -60.61 -6.22 -23.04
C PRO A 41 -61.74 -5.90 -24.06
N SER A 42 -61.54 -4.87 -24.91
CA SER A 42 -62.22 -4.83 -26.21
C SER A 42 -61.38 -4.11 -27.25
N SER A 43 -61.21 -4.75 -28.40
CA SER A 43 -60.42 -4.28 -29.54
C SER A 43 -61.17 -3.24 -30.37
N THR A 44 -60.50 -2.15 -30.75
CA THR A 44 -60.80 -1.49 -32.03
C THR A 44 -59.54 -0.83 -32.59
N ALA A 45 -59.17 -1.21 -33.81
CA ALA A 45 -58.09 -0.55 -34.53
C ALA A 45 -58.59 0.77 -35.13
N ALA A 46 -57.88 1.86 -34.86
CA ALA A 46 -58.06 3.14 -35.54
C ALA A 46 -56.69 3.77 -35.79
N THR A 47 -56.35 3.96 -37.06
CA THR A 47 -55.11 4.59 -37.53
C THR A 47 -55.01 6.05 -37.08
N GLY A 48 -53.99 6.36 -36.27
CA GLY A 48 -53.57 7.72 -35.92
C GLY A 48 -52.17 8.02 -36.46
N ALA A 49 -51.94 9.26 -36.88
CA ALA A 49 -50.68 9.70 -37.52
C ALA A 49 -49.45 9.56 -36.58
N PRO A 50 -48.23 9.44 -37.13
CA PRO A 50 -47.02 9.37 -36.32
C PRO A 50 -46.80 10.69 -35.56
N GLN A 51 -47.06 10.68 -34.25
CA GLN A 51 -46.56 11.72 -33.38
C GLN A 51 -45.04 11.67 -33.42
N LYS A 52 -44.41 12.75 -33.89
CA LYS A 52 -43.01 13.01 -33.60
C LYS A 52 -42.87 13.07 -32.07
N THR A 53 -42.30 12.04 -31.48
CA THR A 53 -41.68 12.17 -30.17
C THR A 53 -40.52 13.13 -30.37
N GLU A 54 -40.66 14.39 -29.94
CA GLU A 54 -39.51 15.26 -29.79
C GLU A 54 -38.63 14.66 -28.70
N SER A 55 -37.65 13.87 -29.12
CA SER A 55 -36.48 13.60 -28.31
C SER A 55 -35.91 14.95 -27.91
N LEU A 56 -35.97 15.27 -26.62
CA LEU A 56 -35.18 16.36 -26.03
C LEU A 56 -33.78 16.29 -26.64
N PRO A 57 -33.28 17.37 -27.28
CA PRO A 57 -31.97 17.31 -27.88
C PRO A 57 -30.96 17.01 -26.77
N THR A 58 -30.31 15.86 -26.86
CA THR A 58 -29.10 15.58 -26.08
C THR A 58 -28.15 16.72 -26.37
N VAL A 59 -27.97 17.62 -25.39
CA VAL A 59 -27.09 18.78 -25.53
C VAL A 59 -25.74 18.24 -25.98
N ALA A 60 -25.29 18.68 -27.16
CA ALA A 60 -24.02 18.26 -27.70
C ALA A 60 -22.93 18.90 -26.84
N VAL A 61 -22.51 18.17 -25.80
CA VAL A 61 -21.47 18.62 -24.86
C VAL A 61 -20.23 18.95 -25.67
N THR A 62 -19.86 20.23 -25.70
CA THR A 62 -18.70 20.66 -26.47
C THR A 62 -17.43 20.30 -25.70
N LEU A 63 -16.31 20.22 -26.41
CA LEU A 63 -15.01 20.02 -25.75
C LEU A 63 -14.73 21.12 -24.71
N ASN A 64 -15.24 22.35 -24.93
CA ASN A 64 -15.08 23.44 -23.98
C ASN A 64 -15.81 23.18 -22.65
N ASP A 65 -17.02 22.62 -22.70
CA ASP A 65 -17.84 22.30 -21.53
C ASP A 65 -17.25 21.12 -20.73
N VAL A 66 -16.75 20.09 -21.44
CA VAL A 66 -15.96 19.01 -20.84
C VAL A 66 -14.78 19.61 -20.05
N LEU A 67 -14.01 20.50 -20.67
CA LEU A 67 -12.83 21.08 -20.05
C LEU A 67 -13.14 22.01 -18.86
N ASP A 68 -14.33 22.67 -18.83
CA ASP A 68 -14.79 23.40 -17.64
C ASP A 68 -15.03 22.44 -16.46
N HIS A 69 -15.67 21.29 -16.70
CA HIS A 69 -15.85 20.28 -15.67
C HIS A 69 -14.52 19.64 -15.22
N VAL A 70 -13.59 19.35 -16.14
CA VAL A 70 -12.26 18.81 -15.79
C VAL A 70 -11.50 19.76 -14.86
N VAL A 71 -11.47 21.06 -15.17
CA VAL A 71 -10.84 22.07 -14.30
C VAL A 71 -11.53 22.14 -12.93
N GLN A 72 -12.87 22.11 -12.91
CA GLN A 72 -13.62 22.10 -11.66
C GLN A 72 -13.30 20.86 -10.79
N ARG A 73 -13.21 19.67 -11.41
CA ARG A 73 -12.86 18.43 -10.70
C ARG A 73 -11.43 18.45 -10.18
N GLU A 74 -10.46 18.94 -10.95
CA GLU A 74 -9.07 19.01 -10.50
C GLU A 74 -8.92 19.99 -9.30
N HIS A 75 -9.61 21.13 -9.32
CA HIS A 75 -9.65 22.04 -8.16
C HIS A 75 -10.29 21.41 -6.91
N LEU A 76 -11.37 20.63 -7.07
CA LEU A 76 -12.01 19.88 -5.97
C LEU A 76 -11.08 18.79 -5.43
N PHE A 77 -10.38 18.08 -6.31
CA PHE A 77 -9.36 17.09 -5.94
C PHE A 77 -8.22 17.73 -5.13
N MET A 78 -7.68 18.88 -5.56
CA MET A 78 -6.68 19.61 -4.77
C MET A 78 -7.20 19.98 -3.38
N ALA A 79 -8.43 20.49 -3.29
CA ALA A 79 -9.05 20.84 -2.01
C ALA A 79 -9.25 19.62 -1.09
N GLN A 80 -9.58 18.45 -1.64
CA GLN A 80 -9.69 17.20 -0.88
C GLN A 80 -8.32 16.73 -0.37
N MET A 81 -7.28 16.76 -1.20
CA MET A 81 -5.94 16.31 -0.83
C MET A 81 -5.32 17.12 0.31
N ARG A 82 -5.65 18.41 0.48
CA ARG A 82 -5.18 19.24 1.62
C ARG A 82 -5.59 18.70 3.00
N HIS A 83 -6.52 17.74 3.05
CA HIS A 83 -7.03 17.14 4.28
C HIS A 83 -6.69 15.65 4.41
N MET A 84 -5.82 15.14 3.53
CA MET A 84 -5.38 13.73 3.47
C MET A 84 -3.87 13.67 3.65
N HIS A 85 -3.40 12.68 4.43
CA HIS A 85 -1.97 12.49 4.71
C HIS A 85 -1.53 11.04 4.41
N PRO A 86 -1.68 10.59 3.15
CA PRO A 86 -1.35 9.23 2.76
C PRO A 86 0.16 8.96 2.95
N MET A 87 0.47 7.70 3.20
CA MET A 87 1.84 7.19 3.09
C MET A 87 2.26 7.26 1.62
N VAL A 88 3.50 7.68 1.38
CA VAL A 88 4.14 7.71 0.06
C VAL A 88 5.43 6.93 0.13
N GLU A 89 5.53 5.92 -0.72
CA GLU A 89 6.73 5.12 -0.92
C GLU A 89 7.27 5.39 -2.31
N THR A 90 8.57 5.66 -2.44
CA THR A 90 9.24 5.69 -3.75
C THR A 90 10.47 4.78 -3.73
N TYR A 91 10.48 3.80 -4.63
CA TYR A 91 11.64 2.96 -4.89
C TYR A 91 12.12 3.17 -6.32
N LEU A 92 13.42 3.44 -6.50
CA LEU A 92 14.02 3.74 -7.80
C LEU A 92 15.27 2.89 -8.05
N GLN A 93 15.51 2.62 -9.33
CA GLN A 93 16.66 1.87 -9.84
C GLN A 93 17.38 2.70 -10.89
N ASP A 94 18.61 3.11 -10.60
CA ASP A 94 19.57 3.66 -11.56
C ASP A 94 19.98 2.51 -12.51
N LEU A 95 19.84 2.72 -13.82
CA LEU A 95 20.04 1.71 -14.86
C LEU A 95 21.33 1.97 -15.66
N LYS A 96 21.99 0.90 -16.08
CA LYS A 96 23.12 0.94 -17.03
C LYS A 96 22.93 -0.14 -18.09
N ASN A 97 23.34 0.14 -19.31
CA ASN A 97 23.31 -0.88 -20.36
C ASN A 97 24.45 -1.90 -20.17
N ASP A 98 24.13 -3.18 -20.27
CA ASP A 98 25.07 -4.29 -20.33
C ASP A 98 25.88 -4.30 -21.65
N SER A 99 26.75 -5.29 -21.85
CA SER A 99 27.54 -5.45 -23.08
C SER A 99 26.72 -5.78 -24.33
N ALA A 100 25.45 -6.17 -24.19
CA ALA A 100 24.51 -6.42 -25.27
C ALA A 100 23.53 -5.24 -25.48
N GLY A 101 23.62 -4.17 -24.69
CA GLY A 101 22.77 -2.99 -24.76
C GLY A 101 21.49 -3.06 -23.92
N ASN A 102 21.27 -4.10 -23.11
CA ASN A 102 20.10 -4.21 -22.24
C ASN A 102 20.28 -3.36 -20.97
N PRO A 103 19.29 -2.56 -20.56
CA PRO A 103 19.35 -1.88 -19.28
C PRO A 103 19.26 -2.90 -18.14
N ILE A 104 20.19 -2.82 -17.20
CA ILE A 104 20.18 -3.56 -15.94
C ILE A 104 20.28 -2.58 -14.76
N PRO A 105 19.62 -2.84 -13.61
CA PRO A 105 19.86 -2.08 -12.38
C PRO A 105 21.30 -2.21 -11.92
N VAL A 106 21.89 -1.08 -11.51
CA VAL A 106 23.27 -1.02 -10.95
C VAL A 106 23.36 -0.24 -9.64
N LYS A 107 22.27 0.44 -9.24
CA LYS A 107 22.12 1.11 -7.96
C LYS A 107 20.64 1.35 -7.69
N ASP A 108 20.24 1.36 -6.43
CA ASP A 108 18.88 1.71 -6.00
C ASP A 108 18.85 2.85 -4.98
N GLN A 109 17.66 3.40 -4.75
CA GLN A 109 17.34 4.29 -3.62
C GLN A 109 15.90 4.03 -3.17
N TYR A 110 15.66 4.24 -1.88
CA TYR A 110 14.36 4.02 -1.23
C TYR A 110 13.98 5.23 -0.37
N PHE A 111 12.71 5.63 -0.47
CA PHE A 111 12.11 6.71 0.30
C PHE A 111 10.74 6.28 0.80
N LEU A 112 10.46 6.56 2.07
CA LEU A 112 9.15 6.45 2.69
C LEU A 112 8.86 7.73 3.48
N GLY A 113 7.65 8.25 3.37
CA GLY A 113 7.20 9.47 4.04
C GLY A 113 5.68 9.63 4.01
N ARG A 114 5.16 10.65 4.68
CA ARG A 114 3.77 11.10 4.54
C ARG A 114 3.71 12.31 3.60
N LEU A 115 2.78 12.26 2.65
CA LEU A 115 2.42 13.44 1.87
C LEU A 115 1.63 14.42 2.75
N ASP A 116 2.06 15.67 2.79
CA ASP A 116 1.23 16.77 3.23
C ASP A 116 0.96 17.69 2.03
N MET A 117 -0.28 18.15 1.89
CA MET A 117 -0.71 19.07 0.83
C MET A 117 -1.34 20.36 1.37
N SER A 118 -1.26 20.60 2.68
CA SER A 118 -1.89 21.74 3.36
C SER A 118 -1.43 23.10 2.82
N GLU A 119 -0.12 23.35 2.73
CA GLU A 119 0.47 24.58 2.15
C GLU A 119 1.01 24.38 0.71
N GLY A 120 1.08 23.13 0.25
CA GLY A 120 1.66 22.69 -1.02
C GLY A 120 2.13 21.23 -0.87
N PRO A 121 2.53 20.52 -1.94
CA PRO A 121 3.01 19.14 -1.83
C PRO A 121 4.39 19.10 -1.16
N GLU A 122 4.39 18.89 0.16
CA GLU A 122 5.57 18.66 0.99
C GLU A 122 5.58 17.21 1.51
N ASP A 123 6.77 16.69 1.85
CA ASP A 123 6.97 15.29 2.24
C ASP A 123 7.64 15.21 3.62
N VAL A 124 7.01 14.46 4.54
CA VAL A 124 7.48 14.23 5.91
C VAL A 124 8.06 12.81 5.99
N SER A 125 9.39 12.69 5.92
CA SER A 125 10.06 11.38 5.76
C SER A 125 10.17 10.55 7.04
N PHE A 126 9.93 9.24 6.91
CA PHE A 126 10.05 8.23 7.97
C PHE A 126 11.45 7.61 8.06
N VAL A 127 12.27 7.71 7.00
CA VAL A 127 13.57 7.01 6.89
C VAL A 127 14.73 7.88 7.39
N GLY A 128 14.44 8.85 8.27
CA GLY A 128 15.45 9.72 8.88
C GLY A 128 16.16 10.68 7.90
N GLN A 129 15.67 10.84 6.67
CA GLN A 129 16.04 11.98 5.86
C GLN A 129 15.39 13.22 6.47
N PRO A 130 16.13 14.33 6.67
CA PRO A 130 15.59 15.48 7.38
C PRO A 130 14.41 16.07 6.61
N GLY A 131 13.24 16.09 7.28
CA GLY A 131 12.04 16.72 6.76
C GLY A 131 12.22 18.21 6.47
N PHE A 132 11.21 18.81 5.84
CA PHE A 132 11.22 20.15 5.21
C PHE A 132 11.55 21.37 6.12
N GLY A 133 11.84 21.16 7.41
CA GLY A 133 12.22 22.23 8.35
C GLY A 133 13.61 22.82 8.09
N HIS A 134 13.66 24.05 7.56
CA HIS A 134 14.80 24.97 7.54
C HIS A 134 16.20 24.38 7.25
N ARG A 135 16.54 24.16 5.97
CA ARG A 135 17.93 23.86 5.55
C ARG A 135 18.61 24.96 4.74
N MET A 136 18.59 26.20 5.26
CA MET A 136 19.50 27.27 4.84
C MET A 136 20.87 27.20 5.53
N LEU A 137 21.50 26.02 5.65
CA LEU A 137 22.95 25.93 5.95
C LEU A 137 23.57 24.55 5.66
N THR A 138 23.68 24.17 4.39
CA THR A 138 24.70 23.19 3.97
C THR A 138 25.28 23.58 2.60
N LYS A 139 25.85 24.79 2.54
CA LYS A 139 26.69 25.22 1.40
C LYS A 139 28.10 24.65 1.56
N LEU A 140 28.69 24.25 0.43
CA LEU A 140 30.12 24.02 0.21
C LEU A 140 30.76 22.73 0.77
N THR A 141 30.30 21.56 0.30
CA THR A 141 31.19 20.44 -0.12
C THR A 141 30.43 19.50 -1.07
N GLY A 142 31.09 19.01 -2.12
CA GLY A 142 30.53 18.00 -3.05
C GLY A 142 30.11 18.55 -4.42
N VAL A 143 31.03 18.51 -5.38
CA VAL A 143 30.74 18.79 -6.80
C VAL A 143 30.25 17.50 -7.48
N TYR A 144 29.20 17.57 -8.31
CA TYR A 144 28.71 16.48 -9.19
C TYR A 144 28.10 15.21 -8.54
N SER A 145 27.13 15.37 -7.63
CA SER A 145 26.12 14.34 -7.38
C SER A 145 24.70 14.91 -7.54
N LEU A 146 23.92 14.35 -8.47
CA LEU A 146 22.47 14.53 -8.45
C LEU A 146 21.95 13.84 -7.19
N HIS A 147 21.33 14.62 -6.32
CA HIS A 147 20.52 14.11 -5.24
C HIS A 147 19.09 14.08 -5.77
N TYR A 148 18.48 12.89 -5.81
CA TYR A 148 17.04 12.81 -6.04
C TYR A 148 16.35 13.48 -4.84
N LEU A 149 15.49 14.45 -5.12
CA LEU A 149 14.71 15.14 -4.10
C LEU A 149 13.36 14.40 -3.96
N PRO A 150 13.01 13.85 -2.78
CA PRO A 150 11.73 13.15 -2.57
C PRO A 150 10.53 13.99 -3.00
N MET A 151 10.59 15.31 -2.74
CA MET A 151 9.62 16.31 -3.19
C MET A 151 9.24 16.18 -4.68
N GLY A 152 10.23 15.88 -5.53
CA GLY A 152 10.04 15.83 -6.98
C GLY A 152 9.13 14.66 -7.41
N PHE A 153 9.17 13.54 -6.68
CA PHE A 153 8.27 12.41 -6.91
C PHE A 153 6.90 12.65 -6.27
N ALA A 154 6.86 13.22 -5.06
CA ALA A 154 5.61 13.62 -4.41
C ALA A 154 4.79 14.60 -5.28
N GLN A 155 5.45 15.54 -5.98
CA GLN A 155 4.78 16.48 -6.89
C GLN A 155 4.05 15.76 -8.05
N MET A 156 4.52 14.60 -8.52
CA MET A 156 3.97 13.89 -9.70
C MET A 156 2.57 13.27 -9.47
N VAL A 157 2.04 13.32 -8.24
CA VAL A 157 0.64 12.97 -7.95
C VAL A 157 -0.35 14.09 -8.37
N VAL A 158 0.19 15.27 -8.69
CA VAL A 158 -0.53 16.50 -9.08
C VAL A 158 -0.23 16.88 -10.52
N LEU A 159 -1.28 17.20 -11.29
CA LEU A 159 -1.14 17.71 -12.65
C LEU A 159 -0.58 19.14 -12.67
N ASP A 160 -1.23 20.06 -11.95
CA ASP A 160 -0.82 21.46 -11.76
C ASP A 160 -1.57 22.01 -10.55
N SER A 161 -0.93 22.82 -9.71
CA SER A 161 -1.56 23.44 -8.54
C SER A 161 -2.57 24.55 -8.92
N ASP A 162 -2.46 25.11 -10.12
CA ASP A 162 -3.35 26.14 -10.68
C ASP A 162 -3.81 25.75 -12.10
N PHE A 163 -4.37 24.53 -12.24
CA PHE A 163 -4.82 23.97 -13.51
C PHE A 163 -6.05 24.70 -14.08
N GLN A 164 -5.85 25.62 -15.02
CA GLN A 164 -6.95 26.41 -15.63
C GLN A 164 -6.83 26.54 -17.15
N LYS A 165 -7.96 26.54 -17.86
CA LYS A 165 -8.01 26.65 -19.34
C LYS A 165 -7.27 27.85 -19.94
N LYS A 166 -7.14 28.94 -19.17
CA LYS A 166 -6.41 30.15 -19.61
C LYS A 166 -4.91 29.91 -19.83
N PHE A 167 -4.32 28.89 -19.19
CA PHE A 167 -2.89 28.56 -19.29
C PHE A 167 -2.55 27.45 -20.28
N TYR A 168 -3.56 26.76 -20.81
CA TYR A 168 -3.39 25.52 -21.57
C TYR A 168 -4.16 25.56 -22.89
N ASP A 169 -3.59 24.91 -23.90
CA ASP A 169 -4.26 24.47 -25.12
C ASP A 169 -4.55 22.97 -25.02
N PHE A 170 -5.71 22.56 -25.54
CA PHE A 170 -6.24 21.20 -25.40
C PHE A 170 -6.59 20.62 -26.75
N THR A 171 -6.06 19.43 -27.05
CA THR A 171 -6.37 18.71 -28.29
C THR A 171 -7.02 17.36 -27.95
N PHE A 172 -8.27 17.16 -28.35
CA PHE A 172 -8.90 15.84 -28.23
C PHE A 172 -8.24 14.84 -29.19
N VAL A 173 -7.84 13.69 -28.66
CA VAL A 173 -7.11 12.65 -29.41
C VAL A 173 -8.05 11.51 -29.81
N ARG A 174 -8.71 10.88 -28.82
CA ARG A 174 -9.56 9.70 -29.01
C ARG A 174 -10.41 9.40 -27.77
N ARG A 175 -11.26 8.38 -27.86
CA ARG A 175 -11.81 7.67 -26.71
C ARG A 175 -11.02 6.38 -26.47
N GLU A 176 -10.86 5.99 -25.21
CA GLU A 176 -10.10 4.80 -24.79
C GLU A 176 -10.75 4.18 -23.55
N PHE A 177 -10.62 2.87 -23.37
CA PHE A 177 -11.03 2.20 -22.13
C PHE A 177 -9.80 1.96 -21.25
N LEU A 178 -9.87 2.37 -19.99
CA LEU A 178 -8.93 1.97 -18.93
C LEU A 178 -9.70 1.05 -17.97
N GLY A 179 -9.51 -0.25 -18.10
CA GLY A 179 -10.38 -1.23 -17.44
C GLY A 179 -11.83 -1.09 -17.90
N GLU A 180 -12.75 -0.88 -16.97
CA GLU A 180 -14.18 -0.62 -17.24
C GLU A 180 -14.47 0.85 -17.57
N ILE A 181 -13.51 1.74 -17.34
CA ILE A 181 -13.71 3.19 -17.40
C ILE A 181 -13.52 3.70 -18.83
N ARG A 182 -14.56 4.33 -19.39
CA ARG A 182 -14.47 5.05 -20.65
C ARG A 182 -13.83 6.42 -20.41
N CYS A 183 -12.77 6.69 -21.15
CA CYS A 183 -12.00 7.92 -21.04
C CYS A 183 -12.01 8.73 -22.35
N LEU A 184 -12.09 10.05 -22.22
CA LEU A 184 -11.69 11.01 -23.23
C LEU A 184 -10.17 11.22 -23.09
N VAL A 185 -9.42 11.02 -24.18
CA VAL A 185 -7.97 11.21 -24.21
C VAL A 185 -7.68 12.58 -24.81
N ILE A 186 -7.00 13.43 -24.05
CA ILE A 186 -6.77 14.84 -24.39
C ILE A 186 -5.27 15.16 -24.21
N ASP A 187 -4.65 15.74 -25.22
CA ASP A 187 -3.30 16.30 -25.11
C ASP A 187 -3.39 17.72 -24.54
N VAL A 188 -2.53 18.01 -23.56
CA VAL A 188 -2.47 19.24 -22.79
C VAL A 188 -1.11 19.90 -23.04
N HIS A 189 -1.13 21.12 -23.57
CA HIS A 189 0.07 21.90 -23.86
C HIS A 189 0.01 23.25 -23.13
N PRO A 190 1.03 23.64 -22.34
CA PRO A 190 1.05 24.95 -21.70
C PRO A 190 1.26 26.04 -22.77
N LYS A 191 0.47 27.10 -22.70
CA LYS A 191 0.57 28.26 -23.61
C LYS A 191 1.90 28.98 -23.44
N ASP A 192 2.43 29.53 -24.53
CA ASP A 192 3.69 30.30 -24.50
C ASP A 192 3.71 31.39 -23.43
N GLY A 193 4.90 31.64 -22.88
CA GLY A 193 5.14 32.74 -21.93
C GLY A 193 4.73 32.48 -20.47
N GLN A 194 4.41 31.23 -20.08
CA GLN A 194 4.25 30.92 -18.64
C GLN A 194 5.52 31.21 -17.85
N LYS A 195 5.37 31.88 -16.70
CA LYS A 195 6.47 32.17 -15.76
C LYS A 195 6.77 31.00 -14.81
N THR A 196 5.80 30.10 -14.64
CA THR A 196 5.89 28.90 -13.81
C THR A 196 5.92 27.66 -14.70
N SER A 197 6.63 26.61 -14.27
CA SER A 197 6.59 25.32 -14.95
C SER A 197 5.21 24.68 -14.78
N ARG A 198 4.68 24.15 -15.88
CA ARG A 198 3.32 23.64 -16.04
C ARG A 198 3.35 22.29 -16.77
N PHE A 199 2.34 21.45 -16.56
CA PHE A 199 2.33 20.10 -17.14
C PHE A 199 2.20 20.13 -18.67
N MET A 200 2.96 19.28 -19.35
CA MET A 200 2.83 19.03 -20.78
C MET A 200 2.78 17.52 -21.02
N GLY A 201 1.74 17.05 -21.71
CA GLY A 201 1.53 15.62 -21.89
C GLY A 201 0.09 15.29 -22.24
N ARG A 202 -0.37 14.11 -21.80
CA ARG A 202 -1.68 13.55 -22.11
C ARG A 202 -2.45 13.23 -20.83
N ILE A 203 -3.74 13.56 -20.81
CA ILE A 203 -4.67 13.23 -19.74
C ILE A 203 -5.76 12.28 -20.25
N TRP A 204 -6.20 11.38 -19.37
CA TRP A 204 -7.37 10.52 -19.56
C TRP A 204 -8.44 10.97 -18.56
N VAL A 205 -9.54 11.48 -19.10
CA VAL A 205 -10.68 12.04 -18.36
C VAL A 205 -11.83 11.05 -18.44
N GLU A 206 -12.36 10.57 -17.31
CA GLU A 206 -13.52 9.65 -17.35
C GLU A 206 -14.82 10.36 -17.77
N ASP A 207 -15.70 9.63 -18.45
CA ASP A 207 -16.80 10.22 -19.23
C ASP A 207 -18.12 10.49 -18.48
N GLN A 208 -18.15 10.33 -17.15
CA GLN A 208 -19.36 10.57 -16.34
C GLN A 208 -19.25 11.85 -15.51
N ASP A 209 -18.19 11.96 -14.71
CA ASP A 209 -17.98 13.07 -13.77
C ASP A 209 -16.86 14.03 -14.22
N TYR A 210 -16.12 13.68 -15.29
CA TYR A 210 -14.98 14.39 -15.86
C TYR A 210 -13.74 14.50 -14.95
N ASN A 211 -13.50 13.52 -14.08
CA ASN A 211 -12.26 13.40 -13.32
C ASN A 211 -11.10 12.94 -14.20
N ILE A 212 -9.90 13.47 -13.96
CA ILE A 212 -8.66 12.92 -14.53
C ILE A 212 -8.29 11.65 -13.76
N VAL A 213 -8.23 10.52 -14.45
CA VAL A 213 -7.92 9.20 -13.86
C VAL A 213 -6.51 8.70 -14.18
N ARG A 214 -5.90 9.23 -15.25
CA ARG A 214 -4.49 9.01 -15.59
C ARG A 214 -3.93 10.25 -16.27
N PHE A 215 -2.66 10.56 -16.04
CA PHE A 215 -1.91 11.56 -16.81
C PHE A 215 -0.44 11.18 -16.99
N ASN A 216 0.07 11.38 -18.21
CA ASN A 216 1.42 11.00 -18.63
C ASN A 216 2.12 12.17 -19.30
N GLY A 217 3.31 12.55 -18.83
CA GLY A 217 4.02 13.73 -19.33
C GLY A 217 5.18 14.18 -18.44
N SER A 218 5.52 15.47 -18.53
CA SER A 218 6.51 16.14 -17.69
C SER A 218 6.17 17.63 -17.54
N TYR A 219 6.87 18.38 -16.68
CA TYR A 219 6.63 19.82 -16.50
C TYR A 219 7.56 20.67 -17.39
N TYR A 220 7.02 21.75 -17.95
CA TYR A 220 7.69 22.66 -18.89
C TYR A 220 7.41 24.13 -18.56
N PRO A 221 8.37 25.07 -18.77
CA PRO A 221 9.72 24.80 -19.27
C PRO A 221 10.58 24.05 -18.25
N GLN A 222 11.51 23.24 -18.78
CA GLN A 222 12.52 22.55 -17.98
C GLN A 222 13.46 23.58 -17.31
N PRO A 223 13.82 23.41 -16.02
CA PRO A 223 14.72 24.34 -15.34
C PRO A 223 16.13 24.26 -15.92
N LYS A 224 16.95 25.30 -15.72
CA LYS A 224 18.34 25.33 -16.19
C LYS A 224 19.33 24.53 -15.33
N ILE A 225 18.90 24.05 -14.16
CA ILE A 225 19.75 23.46 -13.11
C ILE A 225 19.13 22.17 -12.59
N ASN A 226 17.84 22.21 -12.25
CA ASN A 226 17.04 21.04 -11.90
C ASN A 226 16.40 20.44 -13.16
N PHE A 227 15.90 19.22 -13.06
CA PHE A 227 15.21 18.52 -14.14
C PHE A 227 13.83 18.05 -13.67
N PHE A 228 12.83 18.12 -14.53
CA PHE A 228 11.60 17.35 -14.39
C PHE A 228 11.73 16.06 -15.20
N PHE A 229 11.34 14.94 -14.60
CA PHE A 229 11.35 13.64 -15.25
C PHE A 229 10.03 13.37 -15.97
N HIS A 230 10.02 12.41 -16.89
CA HIS A 230 8.79 11.89 -17.48
C HIS A 230 8.13 10.87 -16.53
N PHE A 231 6.83 11.03 -16.32
CA PHE A 231 6.07 10.20 -15.40
C PHE A 231 4.67 9.84 -15.93
N ASP A 232 4.10 8.77 -15.37
CA ASP A 232 2.75 8.26 -15.63
C ASP A 232 2.03 8.07 -14.29
N SER A 233 1.05 8.92 -14.01
CA SER A 233 0.35 9.02 -12.74
C SER A 233 -1.07 8.48 -12.87
N TRP A 234 -1.48 7.60 -11.95
CA TRP A 234 -2.75 6.89 -11.97
C TRP A 234 -3.55 7.14 -10.69
N ARG A 235 -4.85 7.41 -10.87
CA ARG A 235 -5.82 7.56 -9.79
C ARG A 235 -6.81 6.41 -9.80
N LEU A 236 -7.11 5.87 -8.61
CA LEU A 236 -8.11 4.80 -8.42
C LEU A 236 -9.40 5.39 -7.85
N ASN A 237 -10.54 4.76 -8.16
CA ASN A 237 -11.81 5.11 -7.53
C ASN A 237 -11.93 4.44 -6.17
N MET A 238 -11.56 5.16 -5.11
CA MET A 238 -11.47 4.64 -3.74
C MET A 238 -12.78 4.74 -2.96
N ARG A 239 -13.62 5.71 -3.33
CA ARG A 239 -15.01 5.84 -2.86
C ARG A 239 -15.88 6.31 -4.05
N PRO A 240 -17.21 6.11 -4.03
CA PRO A 240 -18.07 6.59 -5.11
C PRO A 240 -17.87 8.09 -5.39
N GLY A 241 -17.47 8.42 -6.63
CA GLY A 241 -17.16 9.80 -7.06
C GLY A 241 -15.78 10.35 -6.62
N THR A 242 -14.99 9.61 -5.85
CA THR A 242 -13.66 10.02 -5.35
C THR A 242 -12.54 9.28 -6.07
N TRP A 243 -11.73 10.01 -6.83
CA TRP A 243 -10.56 9.51 -7.56
C TRP A 243 -9.28 10.06 -6.94
N LEU A 244 -8.43 9.21 -6.38
CA LEU A 244 -7.22 9.61 -5.66
C LEU A 244 -5.98 8.91 -6.22
N PRO A 245 -4.79 9.56 -6.21
CA PRO A 245 -3.52 8.95 -6.60
C PRO A 245 -3.26 7.63 -5.88
N ALA A 246 -2.76 6.65 -6.61
CA ALA A 246 -2.32 5.37 -6.04
C ALA A 246 -0.93 4.98 -6.52
N TYR A 247 -0.63 5.25 -7.79
CA TYR A 247 0.59 4.82 -8.44
C TYR A 247 1.16 5.94 -9.34
N VAL A 248 2.47 6.13 -9.27
CA VAL A 248 3.22 6.89 -10.28
C VAL A 248 4.38 6.03 -10.76
N TYR A 249 4.55 5.93 -12.07
CA TYR A 249 5.76 5.37 -12.68
C TYR A 249 6.60 6.51 -13.26
N THR A 250 7.91 6.51 -13.04
CA THR A 250 8.86 7.47 -13.63
C THR A 250 9.90 6.71 -14.43
N GLU A 251 10.26 7.17 -15.62
CA GLU A 251 11.35 6.59 -16.41
C GLU A 251 12.08 7.68 -17.21
N GLU A 252 13.40 7.66 -17.15
CA GLU A 252 14.29 8.46 -18.00
C GLU A 252 15.35 7.54 -18.60
N SER A 253 15.66 7.70 -19.89
CA SER A 253 16.64 6.84 -20.57
C SER A 253 17.90 7.57 -21.03
N ASN A 254 17.89 8.91 -21.15
CA ASN A 254 18.95 9.68 -21.79
C ASN A 254 19.06 11.15 -21.32
N LEU A 255 18.62 11.45 -20.10
CA LEU A 255 18.64 12.83 -19.59
C LEU A 255 20.09 13.32 -19.39
N LYS A 256 20.52 14.30 -20.19
CA LYS A 256 21.92 14.78 -20.19
C LYS A 256 22.21 15.66 -18.97
N THR A 257 22.97 15.13 -18.03
CA THR A 257 23.41 15.84 -16.83
C THR A 257 24.87 16.30 -16.97
N GLY A 258 25.06 17.62 -17.13
CA GLY A 258 26.37 18.22 -17.30
C GLY A 258 27.10 17.77 -18.58
N LEU A 259 28.44 17.66 -18.50
CA LEU A 259 29.32 17.52 -19.66
C LEU A 259 29.36 16.12 -20.30
N SER A 260 28.93 15.05 -19.62
CA SER A 260 29.01 13.68 -20.20
C SER A 260 28.12 12.58 -19.59
N LYS A 261 27.35 12.82 -18.52
CA LYS A 261 26.57 11.75 -17.87
C LYS A 261 25.11 11.76 -18.31
N SER A 262 24.67 10.73 -19.03
CA SER A 262 23.25 10.43 -19.21
C SER A 262 22.70 9.78 -17.94
N LEU A 263 21.62 10.32 -17.40
CA LEU A 263 20.83 9.66 -16.37
C LEU A 263 19.86 8.69 -17.06
N HIS A 264 19.91 7.42 -16.65
CA HIS A 264 18.96 6.39 -17.02
C HIS A 264 18.47 5.76 -15.71
N PHE A 265 17.18 5.85 -15.41
CA PHE A 265 16.60 5.28 -14.20
C PHE A 265 15.11 5.00 -14.40
N LYS A 266 14.57 4.15 -13.52
CA LYS A 266 13.13 3.96 -13.32
C LYS A 266 12.77 4.22 -11.87
N ALA A 267 11.53 4.61 -11.59
CA ALA A 267 10.98 4.63 -10.24
C ALA A 267 9.51 4.19 -10.21
N GLN A 268 9.12 3.52 -9.12
CA GLN A 268 7.73 3.34 -8.73
C GLN A 268 7.47 4.18 -7.47
N THR A 269 6.45 5.03 -7.51
CA THR A 269 5.86 5.67 -6.33
C THR A 269 4.49 5.06 -6.06
N ARG A 270 4.20 4.75 -4.81
CA ARG A 270 2.94 4.15 -4.34
C ARG A 270 2.35 5.00 -3.21
N LEU A 271 1.03 5.11 -3.18
CA LEU A 271 0.29 5.81 -2.13
C LEU A 271 -0.74 4.87 -1.48
N TRP A 272 -0.89 4.98 -0.16
CA TRP A 272 -1.90 4.28 0.65
C TRP A 272 -2.13 5.02 1.98
N GLY A 273 -2.94 4.49 2.89
CA GLY A 273 -3.20 5.10 4.19
C GLY A 273 -4.15 6.29 4.12
N TYR A 274 -5.08 6.29 3.16
CA TYR A 274 -6.07 7.37 3.03
C TYR A 274 -7.14 7.36 4.15
N ASP A 275 -7.42 6.22 4.80
CA ASP A 275 -8.45 6.07 5.85
C ASP A 275 -7.95 5.45 7.16
N LEU A 276 -6.72 5.77 7.60
CA LEU A 276 -6.17 5.29 8.89
C LEU A 276 -7.12 5.54 10.08
N LYS A 277 -7.92 6.63 10.04
CA LYS A 277 -8.93 6.94 11.07
C LYS A 277 -10.17 6.06 10.99
N GLY A 278 -10.54 5.55 9.81
CA GLY A 278 -11.62 4.60 9.62
C GLY A 278 -11.23 3.19 10.07
N LEU A 279 -9.98 2.77 9.78
CA LEU A 279 -9.42 1.50 10.24
C LEU A 279 -9.48 1.40 11.77
N ASN A 280 -8.91 2.37 12.49
CA ASN A 280 -8.85 2.36 13.95
C ASN A 280 -10.24 2.31 14.61
N LYS A 281 -11.26 2.98 14.04
CA LYS A 281 -12.60 3.06 14.63
C LYS A 281 -13.42 1.79 14.51
N ASN A 282 -13.22 1.01 13.44
CA ASN A 282 -13.97 -0.23 13.24
C ASN A 282 -13.50 -1.31 14.24
N GLU A 283 -12.21 -1.37 14.56
CA GLU A 283 -11.70 -2.33 15.56
C GLU A 283 -12.17 -1.98 16.98
N GLU A 284 -12.08 -0.71 17.39
CA GLU A 284 -12.39 -0.26 18.76
C GLU A 284 -13.86 -0.46 19.20
N PHE A 285 -14.82 -0.44 18.27
CA PHE A 285 -16.26 -0.60 18.60
C PHE A 285 -16.83 -1.97 18.22
N THR A 286 -16.31 -2.67 17.22
CA THR A 286 -16.88 -3.97 16.81
C THR A 286 -16.52 -5.09 17.80
N GLN A 287 -15.40 -4.99 18.54
CA GLN A 287 -15.10 -5.91 19.64
C GLN A 287 -16.14 -5.88 20.79
N ILE A 288 -16.94 -4.81 20.90
CA ILE A 288 -17.96 -4.64 21.95
C ILE A 288 -19.31 -5.27 21.56
N LEU A 289 -19.50 -5.68 20.29
CA LEU A 289 -20.83 -5.93 19.71
C LEU A 289 -21.06 -7.32 19.10
N ILE A 290 -20.13 -8.27 19.23
CA ILE A 290 -20.30 -9.65 18.72
C ILE A 290 -20.59 -10.63 19.87
N ASP A 291 -21.83 -11.12 19.89
CA ASP A 291 -22.41 -12.17 20.74
C ASP A 291 -22.33 -12.07 22.27
N SER A 292 -23.38 -11.49 22.86
CA SER A 292 -23.89 -11.87 24.18
C SER A 292 -25.39 -11.54 24.35
N PRO A 293 -26.31 -12.40 23.88
CA PRO A 293 -27.74 -12.34 24.25
C PRO A 293 -28.01 -12.92 25.66
N GLN A 294 -26.97 -13.26 26.41
CA GLN A 294 -27.01 -13.50 27.85
C GLN A 294 -26.25 -12.38 28.55
N SER A 295 -26.73 -11.96 29.73
CA SER A 295 -26.08 -10.94 30.55
C SER A 295 -24.60 -11.22 30.71
N ILE A 296 -23.75 -10.22 30.44
CA ILE A 296 -22.30 -10.26 30.74
C ILE A 296 -22.17 -10.59 32.23
N ASN A 297 -21.88 -11.84 32.52
CA ASN A 297 -21.69 -12.31 33.89
C ASN A 297 -20.25 -11.96 34.23
N ASP A 298 -20.07 -10.97 35.12
CA ASP A 298 -18.75 -10.44 35.47
C ASP A 298 -17.90 -11.51 36.18
N GLN A 299 -17.14 -12.27 35.39
CA GLN A 299 -16.28 -13.35 35.88
C GLN A 299 -15.03 -12.83 36.63
N SER A 300 -14.87 -11.51 36.77
CA SER A 300 -13.83 -10.91 37.65
C SER A 300 -13.94 -11.43 39.08
N ALA A 301 -15.14 -11.81 39.54
CA ALA A 301 -15.36 -12.42 40.86
C ALA A 301 -14.87 -13.88 40.99
N ALA A 302 -14.50 -14.54 39.89
CA ALA A 302 -14.02 -15.93 39.85
C ALA A 302 -12.59 -16.08 39.27
N ALA A 303 -12.01 -14.99 38.74
CA ALA A 303 -10.64 -14.97 38.25
C ALA A 303 -9.64 -14.99 39.43
N ALA A 304 -8.92 -16.10 39.58
CA ALA A 304 -7.75 -16.14 40.46
C ALA A 304 -6.58 -15.35 39.84
N ASP A 305 -5.74 -14.75 40.67
CA ASP A 305 -4.54 -14.04 40.22
C ASP A 305 -3.67 -14.92 39.31
N ALA A 306 -3.20 -14.35 38.20
CA ALA A 306 -2.32 -15.05 37.28
C ALA A 306 -1.02 -15.47 37.99
N THR A 307 -0.67 -16.76 37.92
CA THR A 307 0.61 -17.25 38.44
C THR A 307 1.78 -16.55 37.73
N PRO A 308 2.97 -16.42 38.35
CA PRO A 308 4.06 -15.60 37.80
C PRO A 308 4.44 -15.92 36.34
N VAL A 309 4.40 -17.19 35.93
CA VAL A 309 4.67 -17.62 34.55
C VAL A 309 3.54 -17.22 33.59
N VAL A 310 2.28 -17.31 34.02
CA VAL A 310 1.13 -16.86 33.23
C VAL A 310 1.14 -15.34 33.11
N ALA A 311 1.43 -14.63 34.20
CA ALA A 311 1.56 -13.17 34.20
C ALA A 311 2.67 -12.69 33.24
N GLN A 312 3.83 -13.37 33.21
CA GLN A 312 4.89 -13.06 32.25
C GLN A 312 4.43 -13.24 30.80
N ARG A 313 3.73 -14.33 30.47
CA ARG A 313 3.21 -14.57 29.11
C ARG A 313 2.14 -13.56 28.70
N MET A 314 1.26 -13.17 29.62
CA MET A 314 0.28 -12.10 29.39
C MET A 314 1.00 -10.76 29.12
N TRP A 315 2.09 -10.49 29.81
CA TRP A 315 2.91 -9.29 29.62
C TRP A 315 3.67 -9.30 28.27
N GLU A 316 4.20 -10.45 27.87
CA GLU A 316 4.80 -10.66 26.54
C GLU A 316 3.77 -10.47 25.43
N LYS A 317 2.57 -11.03 25.57
CA LYS A 317 1.45 -10.86 24.63
C LYS A 317 1.00 -9.40 24.54
N GLN A 318 0.88 -8.68 25.66
CA GLN A 318 0.55 -7.25 25.66
C GLN A 318 1.61 -6.42 24.92
N ALA A 319 2.90 -6.77 25.05
CA ALA A 319 3.97 -6.11 24.31
C ALA A 319 3.90 -6.36 22.80
N GLU A 320 3.46 -7.56 22.40
CA GLU A 320 3.26 -7.94 21.00
C GLU A 320 2.06 -7.19 20.39
N GLU A 321 0.90 -7.26 21.04
CA GLU A 321 -0.33 -6.57 20.63
C GLU A 321 -0.07 -5.07 20.46
N ASN A 322 0.53 -4.42 21.46
CA ASN A 322 0.91 -3.01 21.41
C ASN A 322 1.80 -2.63 20.22
N ALA A 323 2.78 -3.48 19.89
CA ALA A 323 3.73 -3.22 18.81
C ALA A 323 3.08 -3.43 17.42
N VAL A 324 2.28 -4.48 17.25
CA VAL A 324 1.48 -4.73 16.05
C VAL A 324 0.47 -3.59 15.84
N ASP A 325 -0.27 -3.21 16.89
CA ASP A 325 -1.21 -2.10 16.89
C ASP A 325 -0.55 -0.79 16.48
N ARG A 326 0.64 -0.47 17.01
CA ARG A 326 1.34 0.76 16.65
C ARG A 326 1.68 0.78 15.16
N LEU A 327 2.19 -0.31 14.60
CA LEU A 327 2.55 -0.40 13.19
C LEU A 327 1.31 -0.42 12.26
N HIS A 328 0.19 -0.99 12.72
CA HIS A 328 -1.10 -0.95 12.01
C HIS A 328 -1.67 0.47 11.98
N LYS A 329 -1.80 1.12 13.15
CA LYS A 329 -2.40 2.46 13.34
C LYS A 329 -1.73 3.57 12.51
N ILE A 330 -0.45 3.41 12.16
CA ILE A 330 0.31 4.36 11.35
C ILE A 330 0.33 4.03 9.85
N GLY A 331 -0.21 2.88 9.44
CA GLY A 331 -0.24 2.42 8.04
C GLY A 331 1.05 1.76 7.56
N LEU A 332 1.81 1.10 8.44
CA LEU A 332 2.96 0.26 8.04
C LEU A 332 2.58 -1.22 7.92
N LEU A 333 1.75 -1.76 8.82
CA LEU A 333 1.15 -3.09 8.67
C LEU A 333 -0.23 -3.00 8.01
N ALA A 334 -0.51 -3.92 7.09
CA ALA A 334 -1.84 -4.14 6.55
C ALA A 334 -2.84 -4.61 7.63
N PRO A 335 -4.14 -4.29 7.52
CA PRO A 335 -5.20 -4.95 8.29
C PRO A 335 -5.24 -6.46 7.98
N SER A 336 -5.88 -7.25 8.84
CA SER A 336 -5.88 -8.70 8.62
C SER A 336 -6.68 -9.11 7.38
N GLY A 337 -6.11 -9.98 6.54
CA GLY A 337 -6.59 -10.22 5.19
C GLY A 337 -6.56 -11.67 4.70
N GLU A 338 -6.83 -11.87 3.41
CA GLU A 338 -6.75 -13.19 2.76
C GLU A 338 -5.30 -13.70 2.72
N VAL A 339 -4.35 -12.81 2.42
CA VAL A 339 -2.94 -13.18 2.28
C VAL A 339 -2.34 -13.67 3.60
N ASP A 340 -2.72 -13.08 4.75
CA ASP A 340 -2.34 -13.59 6.08
C ASP A 340 -2.71 -15.07 6.28
N LYS A 341 -3.89 -15.49 5.78
CA LYS A 341 -4.37 -16.87 5.88
C LYS A 341 -3.57 -17.82 5.00
N ILE A 342 -3.07 -17.35 3.87
CA ILE A 342 -2.17 -18.11 2.99
C ILE A 342 -0.82 -18.30 3.69
N LEU A 343 -0.27 -17.26 4.31
CA LEU A 343 0.96 -17.34 5.12
C LEU A 343 0.78 -18.30 6.30
N ALA A 344 -0.31 -18.16 7.05
CA ALA A 344 -0.66 -19.04 8.16
C ALA A 344 -0.83 -20.51 7.72
N THR A 345 -1.33 -20.76 6.50
CA THR A 345 -1.42 -22.13 5.94
C THR A 345 -0.04 -22.74 5.76
N VAL A 346 0.93 -21.98 5.23
CA VAL A 346 2.32 -22.46 5.06
C VAL A 346 3.00 -22.67 6.41
N VAL A 347 2.79 -21.78 7.39
CA VAL A 347 3.27 -21.93 8.77
C VAL A 347 2.68 -23.18 9.44
N ASN A 348 1.37 -23.40 9.31
CA ASN A 348 0.69 -24.58 9.86
C ASN A 348 1.21 -25.88 9.22
N ASN A 349 1.48 -25.88 7.92
CA ASN A 349 2.12 -27.02 7.25
C ASN A 349 3.49 -27.34 7.88
N LEU A 350 4.31 -26.32 8.18
CA LEU A 350 5.62 -26.49 8.85
C LEU A 350 5.47 -27.02 10.27
N LEU A 351 4.55 -26.47 11.08
CA LEU A 351 4.28 -26.92 12.45
C LEU A 351 3.83 -28.40 12.49
N VAL A 352 2.79 -28.73 11.73
CA VAL A 352 2.16 -30.07 11.73
C VAL A 352 3.14 -31.14 11.26
N THR A 353 3.91 -30.88 10.19
CA THR A 353 4.88 -31.86 9.65
C THR A 353 6.14 -32.02 10.51
N ASN A 354 6.38 -31.12 11.47
CA ASN A 354 7.46 -31.23 12.45
C ASN A 354 6.97 -31.64 13.86
N ASN A 355 5.68 -31.97 14.02
CA ASN A 355 5.07 -32.32 15.30
C ASN A 355 5.29 -31.25 16.39
N ILE A 356 5.29 -29.97 16.01
CA ILE A 356 5.49 -28.85 16.94
C ILE A 356 4.13 -28.37 17.44
N ASP A 357 3.97 -28.42 18.76
CA ASP A 357 2.84 -27.85 19.51
C ASP A 357 3.35 -26.63 20.29
N LEU A 358 2.73 -25.46 20.07
CA LEU A 358 3.09 -24.21 20.72
C LEU A 358 1.96 -23.74 21.62
N GLN A 359 2.29 -23.15 22.76
CA GLN A 359 1.32 -22.74 23.79
C GLN A 359 0.65 -21.38 23.48
N GLY A 360 0.54 -21.01 22.20
CA GLY A 360 -0.05 -19.77 21.70
C GLY A 360 -0.17 -19.77 20.18
N ASP A 361 -1.13 -19.00 19.67
CA ASP A 361 -1.41 -18.87 18.23
C ASP A 361 -0.27 -18.10 17.52
N ILE A 362 0.12 -18.56 16.33
CA ILE A 362 1.02 -17.81 15.45
C ILE A 362 0.19 -16.97 14.50
N HIS A 363 0.50 -15.68 14.45
CA HIS A 363 -0.09 -14.77 13.47
C HIS A 363 0.89 -14.50 12.32
N CYS A 364 0.35 -14.17 11.15
CA CYS A 364 1.11 -13.65 10.02
C CYS A 364 0.55 -12.28 9.65
N ARG A 365 1.40 -11.27 9.46
CA ARG A 365 1.00 -9.92 9.02
C ARG A 365 1.95 -9.38 7.96
N ILE A 366 1.43 -8.46 7.16
CA ILE A 366 2.12 -7.94 5.98
C ILE A 366 2.57 -6.51 6.24
N LEU A 367 3.88 -6.27 6.18
CA LEU A 367 4.45 -4.93 6.15
C LEU A 367 4.32 -4.37 4.73
N LEU A 368 3.73 -3.19 4.58
CA LEU A 368 3.31 -2.65 3.29
C LEU A 368 4.47 -2.17 2.40
N THR A 369 5.72 -2.22 2.89
CA THR A 369 6.94 -1.69 2.26
C THR A 369 7.58 -2.63 1.23
N SER A 370 8.44 -2.07 0.38
CA SER A 370 9.19 -2.73 -0.70
C SER A 370 10.52 -3.40 -0.30
N PRO A 371 11.28 -2.91 0.69
CA PRO A 371 12.51 -3.58 1.11
C PRO A 371 12.22 -4.99 1.59
N LEU A 372 13.12 -5.92 1.27
CA LEU A 372 12.98 -7.35 1.46
C LEU A 372 13.31 -7.68 2.92
N GLU A 373 12.30 -7.63 3.77
CA GLU A 373 12.45 -7.87 5.21
C GLU A 373 11.38 -8.83 5.74
N SER A 374 11.79 -9.66 6.69
CA SER A 374 10.90 -10.43 7.57
C SER A 374 11.49 -10.43 8.97
N PHE A 375 10.61 -10.52 9.97
CA PHE A 375 10.96 -10.55 11.39
C PHE A 375 9.78 -11.06 12.21
N THR A 376 9.99 -11.23 13.52
CA THR A 376 8.95 -11.63 14.47
C THR A 376 8.68 -10.53 15.49
N ILE A 377 7.41 -10.23 15.76
CA ILE A 377 6.95 -9.47 16.93
C ILE A 377 6.27 -10.49 17.85
N GLY A 378 6.95 -10.95 18.91
CA GLY A 378 6.45 -12.08 19.71
C GLY A 378 6.14 -13.31 18.84
N HIS A 379 4.88 -13.75 18.81
CA HIS A 379 4.36 -14.85 18.00
C HIS A 379 3.79 -14.40 16.63
N THR A 380 3.87 -13.11 16.30
CA THR A 380 3.46 -12.57 15.00
C THR A 380 4.64 -12.53 14.04
N ILE A 381 4.61 -13.35 12.99
CA ILE A 381 5.53 -13.28 11.86
C ILE A 381 5.11 -12.11 10.96
N VAL A 382 6.06 -11.21 10.67
CA VAL A 382 5.88 -10.09 9.75
C VAL A 382 6.72 -10.32 8.50
N ILE A 383 6.12 -10.11 7.33
CA ILE A 383 6.81 -10.21 6.03
C ILE A 383 6.46 -9.00 5.15
N SER A 384 7.44 -8.45 4.43
CA SER A 384 7.20 -7.30 3.57
C SER A 384 6.49 -7.65 2.27
N ARG A 385 5.68 -6.70 1.77
CA ARG A 385 5.01 -6.73 0.48
C ARG A 385 6.01 -6.97 -0.65
N GLY A 386 7.16 -6.28 -0.61
CA GLY A 386 8.22 -6.47 -1.58
C GLY A 386 8.82 -7.87 -1.57
N LEU A 387 9.01 -8.48 -0.39
CA LEU A 387 9.48 -9.88 -0.31
C LEU A 387 8.45 -10.86 -0.89
N LEU A 388 7.17 -10.67 -0.58
CA LEU A 388 6.09 -11.46 -1.16
C LEU A 388 5.98 -11.31 -2.69
N ASP A 389 6.27 -10.13 -3.25
CA ASP A 389 6.29 -9.89 -4.70
C ASP A 389 7.38 -10.70 -5.41
N VAL A 390 8.60 -10.75 -4.87
CA VAL A 390 9.79 -11.28 -5.57
C VAL A 390 10.02 -12.78 -5.39
N LEU A 391 9.41 -13.42 -4.39
CA LEU A 391 9.55 -14.86 -4.15
C LEU A 391 8.95 -15.66 -5.32
N PRO A 392 9.70 -16.59 -5.96
CA PRO A 392 9.23 -17.27 -7.18
C PRO A 392 8.13 -18.30 -6.91
N ASP A 393 8.16 -18.99 -5.76
CA ASP A 393 7.24 -20.08 -5.44
C ASP A 393 6.98 -20.25 -3.93
N GLU A 394 6.06 -21.16 -3.60
CA GLU A 394 5.66 -21.48 -2.22
C GLU A 394 6.81 -22.11 -1.42
N ALA A 395 7.75 -22.82 -2.05
CA ALA A 395 8.90 -23.40 -1.35
C ALA A 395 9.89 -22.31 -0.89
N SER A 396 10.05 -21.26 -1.69
CA SER A 396 10.83 -20.07 -1.35
C SER A 396 10.14 -19.26 -0.24
N LEU A 397 8.80 -19.16 -0.27
CA LEU A 397 8.01 -18.58 0.83
C LEU A 397 8.14 -19.40 2.11
N ALA A 398 8.04 -20.73 2.03
CA ALA A 398 8.22 -21.62 3.17
C ALA A 398 9.63 -21.51 3.78
N MET A 399 10.67 -21.29 2.98
CA MET A 399 12.01 -21.00 3.47
C MET A 399 12.05 -19.74 4.36
N VAL A 400 11.44 -18.65 3.90
CA VAL A 400 11.32 -17.40 4.67
C VAL A 400 10.55 -17.63 5.97
N LEU A 401 9.36 -18.24 5.88
CA LEU A 401 8.50 -18.47 7.04
C LEU A 401 9.10 -19.46 8.03
N ALA A 402 9.87 -20.46 7.59
CA ALA A 402 10.58 -21.39 8.46
C ALA A 402 11.70 -20.72 9.27
N HIS A 403 12.37 -19.69 8.72
CA HIS A 403 13.36 -18.90 9.45
C HIS A 403 12.70 -18.12 10.60
N GLU A 404 11.65 -17.34 10.30
CA GLU A 404 10.95 -16.55 11.31
C GLU A 404 10.22 -17.44 12.35
N LEU A 405 9.59 -18.53 11.90
CA LEU A 405 9.01 -19.55 12.78
C LEU A 405 10.06 -20.14 13.73
N SER A 406 11.31 -20.30 13.27
CA SER A 406 12.38 -20.83 14.12
C SER A 406 12.75 -19.89 15.27
N HIS A 407 12.66 -18.56 15.10
CA HIS A 407 12.82 -17.63 16.23
C HIS A 407 11.74 -17.82 17.30
N ILE A 408 10.50 -18.10 16.90
CA ILE A 408 9.38 -18.36 17.81
C ILE A 408 9.59 -19.70 18.53
N VAL A 409 9.88 -20.77 17.77
CA VAL A 409 10.09 -22.13 18.31
C VAL A 409 11.29 -22.21 19.27
N LEU A 410 12.34 -21.43 19.03
CA LEU A 410 13.51 -21.34 19.90
C LEU A 410 13.32 -20.35 21.08
N GLY A 411 12.20 -19.62 21.13
CA GLY A 411 11.90 -18.68 22.22
C GLY A 411 12.84 -17.46 22.27
N HIS A 412 13.30 -16.96 21.12
CA HIS A 412 14.26 -15.86 21.08
C HIS A 412 13.67 -14.54 21.61
N TYR A 413 14.41 -13.90 22.53
CA TYR A 413 13.98 -12.74 23.33
C TYR A 413 13.22 -11.64 22.56
N PHE A 414 12.08 -11.22 23.07
CA PHE A 414 11.31 -10.08 22.57
C PHE A 414 11.27 -8.95 23.61
N ASP A 415 11.34 -7.68 23.20
CA ASP A 415 11.41 -6.56 24.16
C ASP A 415 10.05 -6.25 24.80
N THR A 416 9.81 -6.91 25.94
CA THR A 416 8.60 -6.73 26.77
C THR A 416 8.42 -5.31 27.31
N LYS A 417 9.36 -4.38 27.11
CA LYS A 417 9.14 -2.95 27.35
C LYS A 417 8.06 -2.35 26.46
N LEU A 418 7.73 -2.97 25.32
CA LEU A 418 6.67 -2.50 24.42
C LEU A 418 5.25 -2.67 25.03
N ALA A 419 5.09 -3.43 26.12
CA ALA A 419 3.85 -3.49 26.91
C ALA A 419 3.54 -2.16 27.64
N PHE A 420 4.53 -1.28 27.81
CA PHE A 420 4.34 0.05 28.38
C PHE A 420 3.89 1.03 27.28
N ASN A 421 2.60 1.38 27.25
CA ASN A 421 2.02 2.25 26.21
C ASN A 421 2.73 3.62 26.06
N ASP A 422 3.30 4.18 27.13
CA ASP A 422 4.07 5.43 27.06
C ASP A 422 5.33 5.32 26.19
N LYS A 423 5.90 4.12 26.04
CA LYS A 423 7.04 3.86 25.15
C LYS A 423 6.65 3.94 23.68
N LEU A 424 5.36 3.86 23.37
CA LEU A 424 4.80 4.00 22.04
C LEU A 424 4.23 5.40 21.78
N PHE A 425 4.46 6.39 22.66
CA PHE A 425 4.04 7.77 22.46
C PHE A 425 5.17 8.61 21.83
N PHE A 426 5.47 8.34 20.56
CA PHE A 426 6.40 9.08 19.71
C PHE A 426 5.76 9.45 18.34
N PRO A 427 6.26 10.47 17.60
CA PRO A 427 5.78 10.82 16.26
C PRO A 427 5.93 9.66 15.27
N ASP A 428 5.00 9.51 14.31
CA ASP A 428 4.98 8.36 13.38
C ASP A 428 6.31 8.19 12.61
N GLU A 429 6.95 9.31 12.28
CA GLU A 429 8.20 9.42 11.56
C GLU A 429 9.38 8.77 12.31
N GLU A 430 9.29 8.66 13.64
CA GLU A 430 10.32 8.01 14.46
C GLU A 430 10.16 6.47 14.53
N SER A 431 9.12 5.88 13.92
CA SER A 431 8.78 4.46 14.12
C SER A 431 9.93 3.50 13.80
N PHE A 432 10.65 3.68 12.68
CA PHE A 432 11.82 2.86 12.32
C PHE A 432 13.08 3.13 13.18
N GLN A 433 13.07 4.17 14.01
CA GLN A 433 14.15 4.49 14.95
C GLN A 433 13.84 4.00 16.37
N ARG A 434 12.54 3.84 16.69
CA ARG A 434 12.02 3.48 18.02
C ARG A 434 11.64 2.01 18.15
N LEU A 435 11.22 1.40 17.05
CA LEU A 435 10.90 -0.02 16.97
C LEU A 435 12.04 -0.73 16.26
N ASP A 436 12.67 -1.68 16.94
CA ASP A 436 13.73 -2.53 16.40
C ASP A 436 13.49 -3.97 16.84
N PHE A 437 13.35 -4.87 15.87
CA PHE A 437 13.12 -6.31 16.10
C PHE A 437 14.33 -7.15 15.67
N LYS A 438 15.50 -6.52 15.51
CA LYS A 438 16.75 -7.20 15.14
C LYS A 438 17.16 -8.24 16.18
N ARG A 439 17.51 -9.42 15.67
CA ARG A 439 18.07 -10.58 16.35
C ARG A 439 19.60 -10.51 16.40
N THR A 440 20.20 -11.17 17.40
CA THR A 440 21.67 -11.27 17.46
C THR A 440 22.19 -12.24 16.40
N PRO A 441 23.48 -12.19 16.02
CA PRO A 441 24.04 -13.14 15.05
C PRO A 441 23.92 -14.61 15.48
N ALA A 442 23.93 -14.89 16.79
CA ALA A 442 23.75 -16.24 17.33
C ALA A 442 22.30 -16.72 17.20
N ASP A 443 21.32 -15.83 17.41
CA ASP A 443 19.90 -16.11 17.20
C ASP A 443 19.60 -16.39 15.71
N GLU A 444 20.23 -15.64 14.79
CA GLU A 444 20.11 -15.87 13.35
C GLU A 444 20.70 -17.22 12.92
N GLU A 445 21.87 -17.60 13.44
CA GLU A 445 22.52 -18.90 13.14
C GLU A 445 21.73 -20.10 13.72
N ALA A 446 21.20 -19.95 14.93
CA ALA A 446 20.33 -20.94 15.55
C ALA A 446 19.01 -21.10 14.77
N ALA A 447 18.41 -19.99 14.30
CA ALA A 447 17.20 -20.01 13.50
C ALA A 447 17.42 -20.58 12.09
N ASP A 448 18.52 -20.23 11.40
CA ASP A 448 18.93 -20.89 10.15
C ASP A 448 19.03 -22.41 10.32
N THR A 449 19.67 -22.86 11.41
CA THR A 449 19.85 -24.28 11.70
C THR A 449 18.50 -24.99 11.93
N LYS A 450 17.61 -24.38 12.73
CA LYS A 450 16.28 -24.94 12.99
C LYS A 450 15.38 -24.88 11.76
N ALA A 451 15.43 -23.81 10.96
CA ALA A 451 14.65 -23.68 9.73
C ALA A 451 15.01 -24.78 8.71
N LEU A 452 16.29 -25.12 8.59
CA LEU A 452 16.74 -26.25 7.78
C LEU A 452 16.19 -27.60 8.27
N GLU A 453 16.03 -27.79 9.58
CA GLU A 453 15.36 -28.96 10.16
C GLU A 453 13.86 -28.96 9.78
N LEU A 454 13.16 -27.84 10.01
CA LEU A 454 11.75 -27.68 9.70
C LEU A 454 11.44 -27.99 8.22
N LEU A 455 12.25 -27.43 7.32
CA LEU A 455 12.08 -27.58 5.88
C LEU A 455 12.34 -29.01 5.39
N LYS A 456 13.31 -29.74 5.98
CA LYS A 456 13.61 -31.14 5.61
C LYS A 456 12.47 -32.10 5.91
N ASN A 457 11.70 -31.85 6.97
CA ASN A 457 10.54 -32.65 7.35
C ASN A 457 9.24 -32.18 6.65
N SER A 458 9.27 -31.04 5.96
CA SER A 458 8.11 -30.41 5.34
C SER A 458 7.77 -30.96 3.93
N PRO A 459 6.60 -30.61 3.36
CA PRO A 459 6.26 -30.89 1.96
C PRO A 459 7.16 -30.17 0.95
N TYR A 460 7.96 -29.19 1.39
CA TYR A 460 8.77 -28.32 0.54
C TYR A 460 10.19 -28.86 0.29
N LYS A 461 10.62 -29.90 1.03
CA LYS A 461 12.00 -30.43 1.05
C LYS A 461 12.59 -30.71 -0.34
N ASP A 462 11.78 -31.22 -1.27
CA ASP A 462 12.20 -31.63 -2.62
C ASP A 462 12.21 -30.45 -3.62
N LYS A 463 11.76 -29.26 -3.20
CA LYS A 463 11.66 -28.03 -4.02
C LYS A 463 12.61 -26.90 -3.56
N LEU A 464 13.41 -27.13 -2.51
CA LEU A 464 14.32 -26.12 -1.94
C LEU A 464 15.41 -25.62 -2.91
N GLY A 465 15.61 -26.29 -4.04
CA GLY A 465 16.49 -25.81 -5.11
C GLY A 465 16.12 -24.41 -5.64
N ASN A 466 14.81 -24.11 -5.74
CA ASN A 466 14.35 -22.78 -6.16
C ASN A 466 14.57 -21.72 -5.07
N ALA A 467 14.33 -22.07 -3.81
CA ALA A 467 14.63 -21.21 -2.67
C ALA A 467 16.14 -20.87 -2.60
N GLY A 468 17.01 -21.85 -2.87
CA GLY A 468 18.44 -21.64 -3.00
C GLY A 468 18.84 -20.78 -4.21
N LEU A 469 18.12 -20.87 -5.33
CA LEU A 469 18.32 -19.99 -6.50
C LEU A 469 17.90 -18.55 -6.22
N PHE A 470 16.80 -18.34 -5.49
CA PHE A 470 16.40 -17.02 -5.00
C PHE A 470 17.51 -16.37 -4.15
N LEU A 471 18.09 -17.13 -3.20
CA LEU A 471 19.23 -16.65 -2.40
C LEU A 471 20.47 -16.33 -3.28
N LYS A 472 20.74 -17.10 -4.34
CA LYS A 472 21.83 -16.81 -5.29
C LYS A 472 21.59 -15.53 -6.07
N ALA A 473 20.39 -15.33 -6.60
CA ALA A 473 20.03 -14.11 -7.31
C ALA A 473 20.09 -12.89 -6.37
N LEU A 474 19.60 -13.02 -5.14
CA LEU A 474 19.68 -11.99 -4.11
C LEU A 474 21.13 -11.64 -3.73
N GLN A 475 22.01 -12.65 -3.58
CA GLN A 475 23.43 -12.42 -3.31
C GLN A 475 24.13 -11.72 -4.49
N GLN A 476 23.82 -12.09 -5.73
CA GLN A 476 24.40 -11.45 -6.93
C GLN A 476 23.92 -10.01 -7.13
N LYS A 477 22.64 -9.73 -6.87
CA LYS A 477 22.04 -8.40 -7.08
C LYS A 477 22.20 -7.47 -5.89
N GLY A 478 22.41 -8.01 -4.68
CA GLY A 478 22.43 -7.25 -3.44
C GLY A 478 23.58 -6.24 -3.28
N THR A 479 24.66 -6.35 -4.07
CA THR A 479 25.71 -5.33 -4.12
C THR A 479 25.26 -4.06 -4.83
N ASP A 480 24.30 -4.18 -5.75
CA ASP A 480 23.79 -3.11 -6.58
C ASP A 480 22.46 -2.59 -6.00
N LEU A 481 21.59 -3.51 -5.54
CA LEU A 481 20.28 -3.23 -4.95
C LEU A 481 20.35 -3.14 -3.41
N THR A 482 21.20 -2.23 -2.93
CA THR A 482 21.54 -2.10 -1.50
C THR A 482 20.40 -1.64 -0.60
N HIS A 483 19.45 -0.84 -1.09
CA HIS A 483 18.30 -0.36 -0.32
C HIS A 483 17.16 -1.38 -0.32
N LEU A 484 17.01 -2.14 -1.41
CA LEU A 484 16.05 -3.23 -1.52
C LEU A 484 16.31 -4.31 -0.47
N ILE A 485 17.57 -4.63 -0.19
CA ILE A 485 17.92 -5.66 0.82
C ILE A 485 18.14 -5.08 2.22
N ARG A 486 18.08 -3.76 2.41
CA ARG A 486 18.32 -3.13 3.71
C ARG A 486 17.03 -3.14 4.53
N PRO A 487 16.95 -3.91 5.62
CA PRO A 487 15.76 -3.92 6.48
C PRO A 487 15.63 -2.60 7.23
N HIS A 488 14.41 -2.27 7.62
CA HIS A 488 14.11 -1.18 8.54
C HIS A 488 13.91 -1.70 9.96
N LEU A 489 13.10 -2.76 10.09
CA LEU A 489 12.62 -3.29 11.37
C LEU A 489 13.33 -4.59 11.77
N GLY A 490 13.63 -5.46 10.80
CA GLY A 490 14.25 -6.78 11.01
C GLY A 490 15.75 -6.88 10.72
N ASN A 491 16.23 -8.12 10.60
CA ASN A 491 17.56 -8.45 10.09
C ASN A 491 17.54 -8.53 8.55
N SER A 492 18.73 -8.49 7.95
CA SER A 492 18.86 -8.51 6.48
C SER A 492 18.85 -9.92 5.94
N PHE A 493 18.18 -10.13 4.80
CA PHE A 493 18.29 -11.37 4.03
C PHE A 493 19.67 -11.59 3.38
N GLY A 494 20.42 -10.51 3.11
CA GLY A 494 21.72 -10.59 2.45
C GLY A 494 22.55 -9.31 2.59
N GLY A 495 23.77 -9.33 2.06
CA GLY A 495 24.67 -8.15 2.13
C GLY A 495 25.32 -7.96 3.50
N GLY A 496 26.35 -8.78 3.78
CA GLY A 496 27.09 -8.71 5.03
C GLY A 496 28.06 -9.89 5.19
N LYS A 497 28.56 -10.10 6.41
CA LYS A 497 29.37 -11.29 6.76
C LYS A 497 28.51 -12.55 7.01
N SER A 498 27.22 -12.39 7.25
CA SER A 498 26.23 -13.46 7.38
C SER A 498 25.26 -13.39 6.20
N THR A 499 24.99 -14.54 5.57
CA THR A 499 23.91 -14.71 4.59
C THR A 499 22.95 -15.71 5.19
N ARG A 500 21.68 -15.31 5.40
CA ARG A 500 20.62 -16.20 5.91
C ARG A 500 20.53 -17.45 5.03
N MET A 501 20.25 -18.59 5.65
CA MET A 501 20.10 -19.89 5.02
C MET A 501 21.28 -20.30 4.12
N SER A 502 22.51 -19.96 4.53
CA SER A 502 23.76 -20.20 3.77
C SER A 502 23.94 -21.65 3.26
N SER A 503 23.41 -22.64 3.97
CA SER A 503 23.43 -24.05 3.53
C SER A 503 22.55 -24.31 2.29
N LEU A 504 21.40 -23.63 2.15
CA LEU A 504 20.57 -23.71 0.94
C LEU A 504 21.25 -23.01 -0.23
N LEU A 505 21.88 -21.85 0.00
CA LEU A 505 22.67 -21.15 -1.01
C LEU A 505 23.80 -22.05 -1.57
N ALA A 506 24.51 -22.76 -0.69
CA ALA A 506 25.58 -23.70 -1.08
C ALA A 506 25.05 -24.93 -1.83
N ALA A 507 23.89 -25.46 -1.43
CA ALA A 507 23.25 -26.62 -2.07
C ALA A 507 22.46 -26.27 -3.35
N ALA A 508 22.24 -24.98 -3.64
CA ALA A 508 21.43 -24.55 -4.76
C ALA A 508 22.04 -24.93 -6.13
N PRO A 509 21.22 -25.21 -7.15
CA PRO A 509 21.67 -25.31 -8.54
C PRO A 509 22.46 -24.07 -8.99
N GLU A 510 23.25 -24.20 -10.06
CA GLU A 510 23.89 -23.05 -10.70
C GLU A 510 22.83 -22.13 -11.33
N LEU A 511 23.04 -20.81 -11.22
CA LEU A 511 22.15 -19.81 -11.80
C LEU A 511 22.58 -19.53 -13.25
N ASP A 512 21.80 -20.02 -14.21
CA ASP A 512 21.99 -19.78 -15.64
C ASP A 512 20.99 -18.71 -16.13
N PRO A 513 21.45 -17.48 -16.44
CA PRO A 513 20.57 -16.42 -16.91
C PRO A 513 19.88 -16.77 -18.25
N LYS A 514 20.43 -17.70 -19.06
CA LYS A 514 19.88 -18.07 -20.38
C LYS A 514 18.71 -19.05 -20.29
N ARG A 515 18.56 -19.77 -19.19
CA ARG A 515 17.49 -20.76 -18.99
C ARG A 515 16.17 -20.09 -18.67
N LEU A 516 15.23 -20.09 -19.61
CA LEU A 516 13.90 -19.48 -19.44
C LEU A 516 13.06 -20.15 -18.35
N ASP A 517 13.29 -21.44 -18.11
CA ASP A 517 12.60 -22.25 -17.10
C ASP A 517 13.12 -22.00 -15.67
N GLN A 518 14.28 -21.36 -15.52
CA GLN A 518 14.87 -21.04 -14.23
C GLN A 518 14.54 -19.59 -13.82
N ILE A 519 13.44 -19.42 -13.11
CA ILE A 519 13.02 -18.13 -12.53
C ILE A 519 13.49 -18.10 -11.08
N ALA A 520 14.58 -17.37 -10.80
CA ALA A 520 15.15 -17.29 -9.46
C ALA A 520 14.44 -16.25 -8.57
N ALA A 521 13.98 -15.16 -9.16
CA ALA A 521 13.17 -14.13 -8.50
C ALA A 521 12.18 -13.52 -9.51
N LEU A 522 11.18 -12.82 -8.99
CA LEU A 522 10.16 -12.11 -9.77
C LEU A 522 10.38 -10.59 -9.73
N PRO A 523 9.76 -9.81 -10.64
CA PRO A 523 9.75 -8.35 -10.58
C PRO A 523 8.92 -7.82 -9.41
N LEU A 524 9.29 -6.63 -8.92
CA LEU A 524 8.61 -5.95 -7.83
C LEU A 524 7.22 -5.43 -8.23
N GLY A 525 6.24 -5.61 -7.35
CA GLY A 525 4.89 -5.09 -7.54
C GLY A 525 3.94 -5.92 -8.40
N GLY A 526 4.32 -7.14 -8.78
CA GLY A 526 3.54 -7.99 -9.69
C GLY A 526 2.50 -8.90 -9.01
N ARG A 527 2.69 -9.25 -7.73
CA ARG A 527 1.89 -10.27 -7.04
C ARG A 527 0.96 -9.67 -5.99
N ILE A 528 1.39 -8.64 -5.27
CA ILE A 528 0.68 -8.10 -4.13
C ILE A 528 0.03 -6.76 -4.48
N LYS A 529 -1.30 -6.70 -4.37
CA LYS A 529 -2.07 -5.46 -4.54
C LYS A 529 -2.50 -4.95 -3.17
N VAL A 530 -2.17 -3.69 -2.91
CA VAL A 530 -2.66 -2.92 -1.76
C VAL A 530 -3.85 -2.09 -2.24
N ASP A 531 -4.96 -2.13 -1.50
CA ASP A 531 -6.04 -1.16 -1.63
C ASP A 531 -5.63 0.14 -0.90
N PRO A 532 -5.44 1.28 -1.60
CA PRO A 532 -4.90 2.48 -0.94
C PRO A 532 -5.83 3.15 0.08
N TRP A 533 -7.12 2.79 0.08
CA TRP A 533 -8.10 3.38 0.97
C TRP A 533 -8.13 2.66 2.32
N THR A 534 -8.17 1.33 2.26
CA THR A 534 -8.34 0.43 3.40
C THR A 534 -7.03 -0.25 3.84
N ASP A 535 -5.94 -0.06 3.12
CA ASP A 535 -4.64 -0.71 3.31
C ASP A 535 -4.67 -2.25 3.26
N GLN A 536 -5.82 -2.84 2.87
CA GLN A 536 -5.97 -4.27 2.72
C GLN A 536 -5.14 -4.80 1.57
N VAL A 537 -4.65 -6.04 1.74
CA VAL A 537 -3.76 -6.71 0.81
C VAL A 537 -4.44 -7.91 0.17
N GLU A 538 -4.46 -7.96 -1.16
CA GLU A 538 -4.95 -9.09 -1.95
C GLU A 538 -3.86 -9.63 -2.90
N LEU A 539 -3.99 -10.91 -3.28
CA LEU A 539 -3.20 -11.47 -4.38
C LEU A 539 -3.72 -10.97 -5.72
N SER A 540 -2.79 -10.57 -6.59
CA SER A 540 -3.04 -10.24 -7.99
C SER A 540 -3.67 -11.43 -8.71
N LYS A 541 -4.83 -11.19 -9.32
CA LYS A 541 -5.57 -12.17 -10.14
C LYS A 541 -5.05 -12.22 -11.60
N ALA A 542 -3.90 -11.60 -11.88
CA ALA A 542 -3.27 -11.61 -13.18
C ALA A 542 -2.81 -13.03 -13.56
N LYS A 543 -3.07 -13.45 -14.79
CA LYS A 543 -2.62 -14.76 -15.28
C LYS A 543 -1.12 -14.72 -15.57
N PRO A 544 -0.33 -15.71 -15.14
CA PRO A 544 1.06 -15.84 -15.55
C PRO A 544 1.19 -15.88 -17.08
N VAL A 545 2.19 -15.18 -17.60
CA VAL A 545 2.53 -15.15 -19.03
C VAL A 545 3.81 -15.95 -19.24
N ALA A 546 3.87 -16.77 -20.28
CA ALA A 546 5.08 -17.52 -20.63
C ALA A 546 6.15 -16.55 -21.16
N LEU A 547 7.33 -16.57 -20.54
CA LEU A 547 8.45 -15.71 -20.93
C LEU A 547 8.97 -16.09 -22.32
N THR A 548 9.06 -15.13 -23.24
CA THR A 548 9.60 -15.37 -24.59
C THR A 548 11.11 -15.14 -24.69
N SER A 549 11.68 -14.44 -23.71
CA SER A 549 13.10 -14.12 -23.64
C SER A 549 13.60 -14.06 -22.19
N ALA A 550 14.91 -14.28 -21.98
CA ALA A 550 15.51 -14.26 -20.65
C ALA A 550 15.41 -12.88 -19.96
N ARG A 551 15.28 -11.80 -20.75
CA ARG A 551 15.10 -10.44 -20.27
C ARG A 551 13.76 -10.23 -19.56
N GLU A 552 12.72 -10.99 -19.90
CA GLU A 552 11.40 -10.87 -19.28
C GLU A 552 11.35 -11.42 -17.85
N LYS A 553 12.41 -12.09 -17.37
CA LYS A 553 12.51 -12.51 -15.95
C LYS A 553 12.47 -11.32 -14.99
N MET A 554 13.12 -10.21 -15.35
CA MET A 554 13.09 -8.93 -14.61
C MET A 554 13.34 -9.11 -13.09
N GLU A 555 14.33 -9.93 -12.73
CA GLU A 555 14.63 -10.33 -11.35
C GLU A 555 14.90 -9.11 -10.46
N PHE A 556 14.02 -8.87 -9.49
CA PHE A 556 14.03 -7.69 -8.60
C PHE A 556 13.89 -6.32 -9.32
N GLU A 557 13.50 -6.29 -10.60
CA GLU A 557 13.29 -5.05 -11.34
C GLU A 557 11.89 -4.47 -11.10
N ILE A 558 11.76 -3.15 -11.22
CA ILE A 558 10.46 -2.47 -11.26
C ILE A 558 9.91 -2.34 -12.68
N THR A 559 8.58 -2.46 -12.77
CA THR A 559 7.81 -2.40 -14.03
C THR A 559 6.84 -1.20 -14.04
N PRO A 560 6.34 -0.77 -15.22
CA PRO A 560 5.28 0.24 -15.31
C PRO A 560 3.95 -0.22 -14.71
N PHE A 561 3.13 0.72 -14.24
CA PHE A 561 1.79 0.47 -13.73
C PHE A 561 0.72 0.51 -14.83
N PHE A 562 -0.15 -0.50 -14.84
CA PHE A 562 -1.36 -0.54 -15.67
C PHE A 562 -2.53 -1.17 -14.89
N PRO A 563 -3.05 -0.49 -13.85
CA PRO A 563 -4.16 -1.00 -13.05
C PRO A 563 -5.45 -1.11 -13.87
N TYR A 564 -6.21 -2.18 -13.65
CA TYR A 564 -7.55 -2.33 -14.21
C TYR A 564 -8.52 -1.45 -13.40
N LEU A 565 -8.91 -0.29 -13.96
CA LEU A 565 -9.79 0.64 -13.27
C LEU A 565 -11.25 0.15 -13.29
N THR A 566 -11.90 0.23 -12.14
CA THR A 566 -13.33 -0.05 -11.93
C THR A 566 -13.99 1.16 -11.26
N ARG A 567 -15.33 1.24 -11.31
CA ARG A 567 -16.10 2.29 -10.60
C ARG A 567 -16.89 1.70 -9.44
N LEU A 568 -16.67 2.23 -8.24
CA LEU A 568 -17.48 1.91 -7.08
C LEU A 568 -18.84 2.60 -7.22
N SER A 569 -19.90 1.81 -7.40
CA SER A 569 -21.28 2.31 -7.42
C SER A 569 -21.78 2.57 -6.01
N THR A 570 -22.62 3.60 -5.83
CA THR A 570 -23.27 3.92 -4.55
C THR A 570 -24.22 2.84 -4.03
N GLY A 571 -24.56 1.83 -4.85
CA GLY A 571 -25.33 0.63 -4.46
C GLY A 571 -24.50 -0.66 -4.37
N GLY A 572 -23.16 -0.56 -4.35
CA GLY A 572 -22.28 -1.73 -4.48
C GLY A 572 -22.31 -2.75 -3.33
N ALA A 573 -22.78 -2.35 -2.13
CA ALA A 573 -22.77 -3.20 -0.93
C ALA A 573 -23.59 -4.50 -1.08
N GLU A 574 -24.68 -4.50 -1.84
CA GLU A 574 -25.49 -5.71 -2.04
C GLU A 574 -24.88 -6.72 -3.02
N LYS A 575 -24.05 -6.27 -3.99
CA LYS A 575 -23.49 -7.18 -5.00
C LYS A 575 -22.30 -8.02 -4.52
N MET A 576 -21.64 -7.62 -3.43
CA MET A 576 -20.63 -8.48 -2.79
C MET A 576 -21.25 -9.53 -1.85
N ALA A 577 -22.53 -9.39 -1.48
CA ALA A 577 -23.24 -10.34 -0.62
C ALA A 577 -23.96 -11.48 -1.39
N LEU A 578 -23.92 -11.47 -2.74
CA LEU A 578 -24.72 -12.35 -3.60
C LEU A 578 -23.91 -13.40 -4.39
N THR A 579 -22.62 -13.57 -4.08
CA THR A 579 -21.77 -14.66 -4.62
C THR A 579 -21.58 -15.83 -3.65
N THR A 580 -22.17 -15.78 -2.45
CA THR A 580 -22.41 -16.97 -1.61
C THR A 580 -23.51 -17.82 -2.24
N ALA A 581 -23.09 -18.83 -3.01
CA ALA A 581 -24.00 -19.80 -3.61
C ALA A 581 -24.88 -20.46 -2.54
N SER A 582 -26.20 -20.24 -2.62
CA SER A 582 -27.16 -20.93 -1.76
C SER A 582 -27.20 -22.42 -2.14
N PRO A 583 -27.13 -23.35 -1.17
CA PRO A 583 -27.24 -24.77 -1.47
C PRO A 583 -28.65 -25.12 -1.94
N SER A 584 -28.76 -25.74 -3.12
CA SER A 584 -30.04 -26.25 -3.62
C SER A 584 -30.53 -27.43 -2.78
N GLN A 585 -31.64 -27.26 -2.07
CA GLN A 585 -32.41 -28.37 -1.51
C GLN A 585 -33.33 -29.00 -2.58
N ALA A 586 -33.69 -30.27 -2.34
CA ALA A 586 -34.53 -31.17 -3.16
C ALA A 586 -33.84 -31.69 -4.45
N GLU A 587 -33.91 -32.97 -4.79
CA GLU A 587 -35.08 -33.86 -4.67
C GLU A 587 -34.84 -35.21 -3.98
N GLN A 588 -35.92 -35.74 -3.39
CA GLN A 588 -36.06 -37.13 -2.98
C GLN A 588 -36.54 -37.98 -4.16
N LYS A 589 -35.84 -39.08 -4.48
CA LYS A 589 -36.49 -40.33 -4.91
C LYS A 589 -35.58 -41.54 -4.77
#